data_AF-A0A1L5L024-F1
#
_entry.id   AF-A0A1L5L024-F1
#
_cell.length_a   1.000
_cell.length_b   1.000
_cell.length_c   1.000
_cell.angle_alpha   90.00
_cell.angle_beta   90.00
_cell.angle_gamma   90.00
#
_symmetry.space_group_name_H-M   'P 1'
#
loop_
_entity.id
_entity.type
_entity.pdbx_description
1 polymer ?
#
loop_
_entity_poly.entity_id
_entity_poly.type
_entity_poly.pdbx_seq_one_letter_code
_entity_poly.pdbx_strand_id
1 'polypeptide(L)'
;MARGDGIDRTNARNMRLTETKIGNTQQHNEREKDSYINQDIVLERTPLNVHFKTPSAGYREMFSQMEADGVISTRGIKADAFRYGELVFDVNSAYFYNHGGYDFAKQFYTDAYKSAIKIVGGEQYILSAVMHADERNRAMSEALGEDVYHYHLHVVYIPVVEKEIRWTKRCKDKSQVGKVKENVMQVSMSKKWASRPAVDEATGEPLRTAKGKPVLRKSYSVLQDDFFKQMRSAGYTDLERGERGSSEEHLTVTQFKVKCEQERLAQLQEAAVLAQAEVDRKNREAAAAEKKAAQAKAKLNDVAPMLKGMEKLAEEFSSDLEQVLPEAGPLESARAYREKKAKPLWAKIVKVLRSVYRAYCDLKSKFEQLQADYGQEVSKNSTLSERIYEVCAERDSLKGKVRDYERVRRAIGTEQADRILEAAYQQEQAEKERKRAARQKTRVGAR
;
A
#
# COMPACT_ATOMS: atom_id res chain seq x y z
N MET A 1 -1.53 14.70 -5.26
CA MET A 1 -2.20 13.60 -4.54
C MET A 1 -1.16 12.78 -3.81
N ALA A 2 -1.56 11.91 -2.87
CA ALA A 2 -0.66 11.09 -2.06
C ALA A 2 0.25 10.23 -2.95
N ARG A 3 1.56 10.24 -2.69
CA ARG A 3 2.55 9.42 -3.41
C ARG A 3 2.74 8.03 -2.80
N GLY A 4 1.97 7.68 -1.76
CA GLY A 4 2.14 6.42 -1.02
C GLY A 4 3.48 6.31 -0.28
N ASP A 5 4.24 7.40 -0.20
CA ASP A 5 5.57 7.48 0.43
C ASP A 5 5.50 7.84 1.92
N GLY A 6 4.30 7.85 2.49
CA GLY A 6 4.06 8.21 3.90
C GLY A 6 4.21 9.71 4.20
N ILE A 7 4.34 10.57 3.18
CA ILE A 7 4.50 12.01 3.35
C ILE A 7 3.23 12.75 2.95
N ASP A 8 2.67 13.49 3.90
CA ASP A 8 1.45 14.27 3.73
C ASP A 8 1.78 15.64 3.12
N ARG A 9 1.37 15.84 1.86
CA ARG A 9 1.69 17.05 1.10
C ARG A 9 0.47 17.90 0.83
N THR A 10 0.64 19.20 1.05
CA THR A 10 -0.31 20.22 0.61
C THR A 10 -0.38 20.30 -0.91
N ASN A 11 -1.59 20.41 -1.44
CA ASN A 11 -1.86 20.70 -2.84
C ASN A 11 -2.79 21.92 -2.94
N ALA A 12 -2.30 22.95 -3.62
CA ALA A 12 -3.11 24.09 -4.04
C ALA A 12 -3.03 24.20 -5.56
N ARG A 13 -4.18 24.24 -6.22
CA ARG A 13 -4.31 24.42 -7.67
C ARG A 13 -5.33 25.51 -8.00
N ASN A 14 -5.16 26.15 -9.14
CA ASN A 14 -6.11 27.11 -9.68
C ASN A 14 -6.60 26.66 -11.05
N MET A 15 -7.91 26.43 -11.18
CA MET A 15 -8.55 26.22 -12.47
C MET A 15 -9.06 27.56 -13.02
N ARG A 16 -8.73 27.86 -14.27
CA ARG A 16 -9.21 29.07 -14.96
C ARG A 16 -10.54 28.77 -15.64
N LEU A 17 -11.55 29.56 -15.34
CA LEU A 17 -12.93 29.31 -15.76
C LEU A 17 -13.46 30.45 -16.63
N THR A 18 -14.07 30.07 -17.74
CA THR A 18 -14.85 30.96 -18.62
C THR A 18 -16.30 30.98 -18.15
N GLU A 19 -17.06 31.94 -18.65
CA GLU A 19 -18.49 32.06 -18.37
C GLU A 19 -19.29 30.82 -18.79
N THR A 20 -18.88 30.13 -19.86
CA THR A 20 -19.52 28.89 -20.31
C THR A 20 -19.33 27.72 -19.34
N LYS A 21 -18.21 27.68 -18.59
CA LYS A 21 -17.87 26.58 -17.69
C LYS A 21 -18.38 26.77 -16.27
N ILE A 22 -18.59 28.02 -15.83
CA ILE A 22 -18.92 28.34 -14.43
C ILE A 22 -20.22 27.68 -13.94
N GLY A 23 -21.22 27.52 -14.81
CA GLY A 23 -22.48 26.87 -14.44
C GLY A 23 -22.29 25.38 -14.08
N ASN A 24 -21.43 24.66 -14.82
CA ASN A 24 -21.10 23.28 -14.48
C ASN A 24 -20.31 23.18 -13.17
N THR A 25 -19.42 24.15 -12.90
CA THR A 25 -18.70 24.24 -11.62
C THR A 25 -19.65 24.50 -10.47
N GLN A 26 -20.62 25.41 -10.61
CA GLN A 26 -21.65 25.65 -9.59
C GLN A 26 -22.44 24.39 -9.28
N GLN A 27 -23.05 23.79 -10.31
CA GLN A 27 -23.86 22.58 -10.13
C GLN A 27 -23.08 21.41 -9.52
N HIS A 28 -21.77 21.37 -9.76
CA HIS A 28 -20.89 20.40 -9.12
C HIS A 28 -20.67 20.73 -7.64
N ASN A 29 -20.23 21.95 -7.32
CA ASN A 29 -19.81 22.34 -5.97
C ASN A 29 -20.99 22.48 -5.00
N GLU A 30 -22.10 23.03 -5.49
CA GLU A 30 -23.33 23.26 -4.71
C GLU A 30 -24.26 22.04 -4.72
N ARG A 31 -23.81 20.94 -5.32
CA ARG A 31 -24.53 19.66 -5.42
C ARG A 31 -25.96 19.80 -6.03
N GLU A 32 -26.11 20.60 -7.08
CA GLU A 32 -27.41 20.92 -7.71
C GLU A 32 -27.86 19.91 -8.80
N LYS A 33 -27.09 18.86 -9.09
CA LYS A 33 -27.45 17.85 -10.11
C LYS A 33 -28.11 16.66 -9.46
N ASP A 34 -29.08 16.08 -10.15
CA ASP A 34 -29.70 14.82 -9.74
C ASP A 34 -28.73 13.62 -9.86
N SER A 35 -27.70 13.73 -10.72
CA SER A 35 -26.73 12.67 -10.94
C SER A 35 -25.34 13.19 -11.26
N TYR A 36 -24.33 12.39 -10.88
CA TYR A 36 -22.92 12.71 -11.03
C TYR A 36 -22.16 11.60 -11.72
N ILE A 37 -21.24 11.99 -12.61
CA ILE A 37 -20.29 11.04 -13.25
C ILE A 37 -19.33 10.48 -12.20
N ASN A 38 -19.00 11.26 -11.18
CA ASN A 38 -18.17 10.79 -10.08
C ASN A 38 -18.95 9.84 -9.18
N GLN A 39 -18.77 8.55 -9.39
CA GLN A 39 -19.39 7.49 -8.58
C GLN A 39 -18.89 7.42 -7.12
N ASP A 40 -17.96 8.30 -6.72
CA ASP A 40 -17.48 8.38 -5.34
C ASP A 40 -18.32 9.35 -4.51
N ILE A 41 -19.19 10.16 -5.13
CA ILE A 41 -20.09 11.05 -4.40
C ILE A 41 -21.19 10.21 -3.75
N VAL A 42 -21.32 10.36 -2.43
CA VAL A 42 -22.35 9.73 -1.59
C VAL A 42 -23.36 10.80 -1.19
N LEU A 43 -24.50 10.83 -1.88
CA LEU A 43 -25.50 11.90 -1.75
C LEU A 43 -26.06 12.02 -0.32
N GLU A 44 -26.15 10.89 0.40
CA GLU A 44 -26.60 10.86 1.80
C GLU A 44 -25.66 11.65 2.73
N ARG A 45 -24.42 11.91 2.30
CA ARG A 45 -23.41 12.67 3.04
C ARG A 45 -23.25 14.10 2.56
N THR A 46 -23.93 14.52 1.50
CA THR A 46 -23.93 15.92 1.05
C THR A 46 -24.26 16.92 2.18
N PRO A 47 -25.14 16.62 3.17
CA PRO A 47 -25.35 17.50 4.33
C PRO A 47 -24.12 17.71 5.22
N LEU A 48 -23.06 16.89 5.08
CA LEU A 48 -21.79 17.03 5.78
C LEU A 48 -20.81 17.95 5.04
N ASN A 49 -21.12 18.39 3.82
CA ASN A 49 -20.34 19.42 3.16
C ASN A 49 -20.42 20.72 3.98
N VAL A 50 -19.32 21.47 4.02
CA VAL A 50 -19.24 22.68 4.85
C VAL A 50 -18.98 23.88 3.97
N HIS A 51 -19.95 24.78 3.93
CA HIS A 51 -19.79 26.09 3.33
C HIS A 51 -19.13 27.05 4.31
N PHE A 52 -17.90 27.45 4.01
CA PHE A 52 -17.26 28.60 4.67
C PHE A 52 -17.78 29.91 4.09
N LYS A 53 -18.20 29.88 2.82
CA LYS A 53 -18.96 30.96 2.19
C LYS A 53 -20.03 30.38 1.28
N THR A 54 -21.28 30.50 1.69
CA THR A 54 -22.44 30.15 0.88
C THR A 54 -22.67 31.22 -0.19
N PRO A 55 -22.89 30.85 -1.45
CA PRO A 55 -23.24 31.82 -2.49
C PRO A 55 -24.61 32.45 -2.19
N SER A 56 -24.74 33.75 -2.40
CA SER A 56 -26.00 34.47 -2.17
C SER A 56 -26.99 34.32 -3.33
N ALA A 57 -26.50 33.95 -4.51
CA ALA A 57 -27.24 33.73 -5.75
C ALA A 57 -26.41 32.81 -6.67
N GLY A 58 -26.88 32.56 -7.90
CA GLY A 58 -26.05 31.85 -8.88
C GLY A 58 -24.73 32.59 -9.15
N TYR A 59 -23.63 31.87 -9.42
CA TYR A 59 -22.30 32.48 -9.59
C TYR A 59 -22.25 33.55 -10.68
N ARG A 60 -23.01 33.35 -11.78
CA ARG A 60 -23.13 34.36 -12.86
C ARG A 60 -23.88 35.60 -12.40
N GLU A 61 -24.94 35.41 -11.63
CA GLU A 61 -25.76 36.50 -11.11
C GLU A 61 -24.96 37.34 -10.11
N MET A 62 -24.23 36.69 -9.18
CA MET A 62 -23.32 37.37 -8.26
C MET A 62 -22.26 38.18 -9.03
N PHE A 63 -21.68 37.64 -10.10
CA PHE A 63 -20.72 38.36 -10.93
C PHE A 63 -21.34 39.61 -11.57
N SER A 64 -22.53 39.47 -12.18
CA SER A 64 -23.25 40.60 -12.78
C SER A 64 -23.62 41.66 -11.76
N GLN A 65 -24.02 41.25 -10.56
CA GLN A 65 -24.32 42.16 -9.45
C GLN A 65 -23.07 42.93 -9.02
N MET A 66 -21.93 42.25 -8.84
CA MET A 66 -20.68 42.90 -8.48
C MET A 66 -20.17 43.89 -9.56
N GLU A 67 -20.44 43.60 -10.83
CA GLU A 67 -20.16 44.51 -11.93
C GLU A 67 -21.08 45.75 -11.90
N ALA A 68 -22.37 45.54 -11.67
CA ALA A 68 -23.36 46.61 -11.56
C ALA A 68 -23.10 47.54 -10.36
N ASP A 69 -22.69 46.96 -9.22
CA ASP A 69 -22.35 47.69 -8.00
C ASP A 69 -20.98 48.40 -8.08
N GLY A 70 -20.23 48.20 -9.17
CA GLY A 70 -18.91 48.79 -9.35
C GLY A 70 -17.81 48.19 -8.46
N VAL A 71 -18.10 47.09 -7.75
CA VAL A 71 -17.13 46.34 -6.94
C VAL A 71 -16.02 45.76 -7.82
N ILE A 72 -16.36 45.35 -9.04
CA ILE A 72 -15.41 44.87 -10.05
C ILE A 72 -15.59 45.63 -11.36
N SER A 73 -14.51 45.70 -12.14
CA SER A 73 -14.53 46.28 -13.48
C SER A 73 -14.19 45.24 -14.54
N THR A 74 -15.09 45.08 -15.50
CA THR A 74 -14.92 44.23 -16.70
C THR A 74 -14.42 45.00 -17.92
N ARG A 75 -14.08 46.30 -17.75
CA ARG A 75 -13.76 47.19 -18.87
C ARG A 75 -12.57 46.66 -19.68
N GLY A 76 -12.82 46.42 -20.96
CA GLY A 76 -11.81 45.92 -21.91
C GLY A 76 -11.52 44.42 -21.80
N ILE A 77 -12.38 43.66 -21.11
CA ILE A 77 -12.30 42.19 -21.06
C ILE A 77 -13.10 41.61 -22.22
N LYS A 78 -12.52 40.64 -22.92
CA LYS A 78 -13.20 39.91 -24.00
C LYS A 78 -14.30 38.98 -23.44
N ALA A 79 -15.28 38.64 -24.26
CA ALA A 79 -16.35 37.71 -23.87
C ALA A 79 -15.81 36.31 -23.49
N ASP A 80 -14.79 35.84 -24.20
CA ASP A 80 -14.14 34.53 -24.01
C ASP A 80 -13.05 34.52 -22.92
N ALA A 81 -12.86 35.64 -22.21
CA ALA A 81 -11.83 35.74 -21.18
C ALA A 81 -12.14 34.85 -19.97
N PHE A 82 -11.09 34.43 -19.27
CA PHE A 82 -11.22 33.78 -17.96
C PHE A 82 -11.65 34.80 -16.91
N ARG A 83 -12.95 34.84 -16.62
CA ARG A 83 -13.59 35.76 -15.66
C ARG A 83 -13.63 35.21 -14.25
N TYR A 84 -13.42 33.90 -14.08
CA TYR A 84 -13.52 33.19 -12.81
C TYR A 84 -12.30 32.30 -12.60
N GLY A 85 -11.95 32.08 -11.34
CA GLY A 85 -10.99 31.05 -10.92
C GLY A 85 -11.62 30.14 -9.89
N GLU A 86 -11.13 28.90 -9.83
CA GLU A 86 -11.46 27.96 -8.76
C GLU A 86 -10.15 27.48 -8.14
N LEU A 87 -9.93 27.87 -6.89
CA LEU A 87 -8.87 27.31 -6.08
C LEU A 87 -9.35 25.99 -5.50
N VAL A 88 -8.54 24.95 -5.63
CA VAL A 88 -8.79 23.69 -4.94
C VAL A 88 -7.63 23.45 -3.98
N PHE A 89 -7.97 23.32 -2.70
CA PHE A 89 -7.04 22.97 -1.63
C PHE A 89 -7.30 21.54 -1.20
N ASP A 90 -6.24 20.75 -1.18
CA ASP A 90 -6.33 19.31 -1.03
C ASP A 90 -5.11 18.77 -0.25
N VAL A 91 -5.37 17.75 0.55
CA VAL A 91 -4.39 16.94 1.30
C VAL A 91 -4.88 15.49 1.23
N ASN A 92 -3.98 14.53 1.27
CA ASN A 92 -4.35 13.12 1.21
C ASN A 92 -5.30 12.72 2.35
N SER A 93 -6.23 11.79 2.05
CA SER A 93 -7.20 11.30 3.04
C SER A 93 -6.55 10.72 4.31
N ALA A 94 -5.37 10.12 4.18
CA ALA A 94 -4.61 9.55 5.30
C ALA A 94 -4.28 10.60 6.37
N TYR A 95 -3.93 11.82 5.96
CA TYR A 95 -3.66 12.91 6.89
C TYR A 95 -4.86 13.17 7.80
N PHE A 96 -6.04 13.38 7.22
CA PHE A 96 -7.24 13.63 8.00
C PHE A 96 -7.66 12.41 8.83
N TYR A 97 -7.59 11.21 8.26
CA TYR A 97 -7.90 9.97 8.97
C TYR A 97 -7.07 9.82 10.26
N ASN A 98 -5.77 10.12 10.19
CA ASN A 98 -4.86 10.02 11.33
C ASN A 98 -5.04 11.14 12.39
N HIS A 99 -5.70 12.24 12.03
CA HIS A 99 -5.84 13.43 12.87
C HIS A 99 -7.26 13.66 13.42
N GLY A 100 -8.12 12.65 13.39
CA GLY A 100 -9.49 12.73 13.93
C GLY A 100 -10.58 12.91 12.88
N GLY A 101 -10.23 12.80 11.60
CA GLY A 101 -11.18 12.73 10.49
C GLY A 101 -11.91 14.06 10.25
N TYR A 102 -13.24 14.00 10.28
CA TYR A 102 -14.11 15.07 9.80
C TYR A 102 -13.99 16.38 10.58
N ASP A 103 -13.94 16.34 11.91
CA ASP A 103 -13.87 17.56 12.73
C ASP A 103 -12.52 18.27 12.57
N PHE A 104 -11.44 17.50 12.47
CA PHE A 104 -10.12 18.04 12.14
C PHE A 104 -10.09 18.63 10.73
N ALA A 105 -10.71 17.97 9.74
CA ALA A 105 -10.83 18.51 8.39
C ALA A 105 -11.59 19.85 8.37
N LYS A 106 -12.69 19.99 9.12
CA LYS A 106 -13.39 21.28 9.24
C LYS A 106 -12.48 22.40 9.74
N GLN A 107 -11.71 22.14 10.80
CA GLN A 107 -10.79 23.13 11.34
C GLN A 107 -9.69 23.46 10.33
N PHE A 108 -9.08 22.43 9.74
CA PHE A 108 -8.06 22.59 8.70
C PHE A 108 -8.55 23.46 7.54
N TYR A 109 -9.74 23.17 7.02
CA TYR A 109 -10.28 23.92 5.89
C TYR A 109 -10.85 25.29 6.27
N THR A 110 -11.17 25.53 7.55
CA THR A 110 -11.44 26.88 8.07
C THR A 110 -10.18 27.76 7.94
N ASP A 111 -9.01 27.22 8.30
CA ASP A 111 -7.75 27.94 8.21
C ASP A 111 -7.24 28.05 6.76
N ALA A 112 -7.51 27.01 5.94
CA ALA A 112 -7.30 27.08 4.50
C ALA A 112 -8.17 28.17 3.85
N TYR A 113 -9.41 28.35 4.30
CA TYR A 113 -10.30 29.41 3.80
C TYR A 113 -9.78 30.82 4.12
N LYS A 114 -9.29 31.05 5.35
CA LYS A 114 -8.60 32.30 5.71
C LYS A 114 -7.39 32.56 4.79
N SER A 115 -6.69 31.50 4.42
CA SER A 115 -5.57 31.57 3.48
C SER A 115 -6.04 31.92 2.06
N ALA A 116 -7.17 31.36 1.63
CA ALA A 116 -7.80 31.68 0.35
C ALA A 116 -8.20 33.16 0.27
N ILE A 117 -8.78 33.74 1.33
CA ILE A 117 -9.13 35.17 1.39
C ILE A 117 -7.90 36.04 1.11
N LYS A 118 -6.76 35.73 1.75
CA LYS A 118 -5.49 36.46 1.55
C LYS A 118 -4.95 36.29 0.14
N ILE A 119 -4.99 35.08 -0.41
CA ILE A 119 -4.54 34.77 -1.77
C ILE A 119 -5.40 35.51 -2.82
N VAL A 120 -6.72 35.49 -2.66
CA VAL A 120 -7.68 36.15 -3.55
C VAL A 120 -7.61 37.67 -3.40
N GLY A 121 -7.20 38.19 -2.23
CA GLY A 121 -7.04 39.62 -1.98
C GLY A 121 -8.32 40.30 -1.48
N GLY A 122 -9.21 39.53 -0.86
CA GLY A 122 -10.48 40.01 -0.32
C GLY A 122 -11.58 38.96 -0.39
N GLU A 123 -12.34 38.81 0.70
CA GLU A 123 -13.44 37.86 0.79
C GLU A 123 -14.60 38.24 -0.15
N GLN A 124 -14.80 39.54 -0.41
CA GLN A 124 -15.82 40.05 -1.32
C GLN A 124 -15.66 39.52 -2.76
N TYR A 125 -14.45 39.08 -3.15
CA TYR A 125 -14.19 38.51 -4.48
C TYR A 125 -14.35 37.00 -4.54
N ILE A 126 -14.66 36.34 -3.41
CA ILE A 126 -15.00 34.93 -3.35
C ILE A 126 -16.51 34.79 -3.51
N LEU A 127 -16.94 33.97 -4.46
CA LEU A 127 -18.36 33.68 -4.74
C LEU A 127 -18.88 32.55 -3.84
N SER A 128 -18.11 31.48 -3.71
CA SER A 128 -18.42 30.33 -2.86
C SER A 128 -17.13 29.69 -2.34
N ALA A 129 -17.20 29.12 -1.14
CA ALA A 129 -16.16 28.30 -0.57
C ALA A 129 -16.79 27.11 0.17
N VAL A 130 -16.61 25.91 -0.38
CA VAL A 130 -17.23 24.67 0.12
C VAL A 130 -16.21 23.55 0.25
N MET A 131 -16.17 22.94 1.44
CA MET A 131 -15.49 21.68 1.67
C MET A 131 -16.43 20.53 1.33
N HIS A 132 -16.03 19.69 0.39
CA HIS A 132 -16.71 18.43 0.13
C HIS A 132 -16.25 17.37 1.14
N ALA A 133 -17.21 16.66 1.73
CA ALA A 133 -17.04 15.58 2.70
C ALA A 133 -17.85 14.33 2.32
N ASP A 134 -18.39 14.34 1.11
CA ASP A 134 -19.28 13.34 0.53
C ASP A 134 -18.58 12.47 -0.54
N GLU A 135 -17.29 12.67 -0.80
CA GLU A 135 -16.54 11.89 -1.79
C GLU A 135 -15.77 10.75 -1.12
N ARG A 136 -16.14 9.50 -1.39
CA ARG A 136 -15.53 8.30 -0.82
C ARG A 136 -14.16 8.00 -1.46
N ASN A 137 -13.15 7.75 -0.64
CA ASN A 137 -11.86 7.25 -1.11
C ASN A 137 -11.91 5.72 -1.19
N ARG A 138 -12.24 5.17 -2.37
CA ARG A 138 -12.38 3.72 -2.57
C ARG A 138 -11.12 2.94 -2.21
N ALA A 139 -9.97 3.39 -2.69
CA ALA A 139 -8.70 2.68 -2.49
C ALA A 139 -8.38 2.52 -1.00
N MET A 140 -8.53 3.59 -0.21
CA MET A 140 -8.30 3.55 1.23
C MET A 140 -9.41 2.80 1.97
N SER A 141 -10.67 2.93 1.52
CA SER A 141 -11.80 2.21 2.13
C SER A 141 -11.67 0.70 1.98
N GLU A 142 -11.29 0.23 0.79
CA GLU A 142 -11.04 -1.19 0.52
C GLU A 142 -9.84 -1.72 1.31
N ALA A 143 -8.77 -0.94 1.43
CA ALA A 143 -7.57 -1.33 2.17
C ALA A 143 -7.81 -1.47 3.68
N LEU A 144 -8.67 -0.62 4.26
CA LEU A 144 -8.97 -0.64 5.70
C LEU A 144 -10.21 -1.46 6.06
N GLY A 145 -11.06 -1.80 5.08
CA GLY A 145 -12.33 -2.49 5.32
C GLY A 145 -13.41 -1.62 5.98
N GLU A 146 -13.26 -0.30 5.93
CA GLU A 146 -14.21 0.68 6.48
C GLU A 146 -14.36 1.89 5.54
N ASP A 147 -15.43 2.66 5.69
CA ASP A 147 -15.68 3.81 4.80
C ASP A 147 -14.80 5.01 5.16
N VAL A 148 -13.87 5.34 4.27
CA VAL A 148 -13.01 6.52 4.37
C VAL A 148 -13.39 7.54 3.30
N TYR A 149 -13.58 8.78 3.74
CA TYR A 149 -13.96 9.90 2.88
C TYR A 149 -12.77 10.82 2.59
N HIS A 150 -12.81 11.45 1.43
CA HIS A 150 -11.84 12.42 0.96
C HIS A 150 -12.39 13.83 1.15
N TYR A 151 -11.63 14.65 1.87
CA TYR A 151 -11.97 16.03 2.14
C TYR A 151 -11.13 16.93 1.24
N HIS A 152 -11.77 17.90 0.60
CA HIS A 152 -11.09 18.95 -0.16
C HIS A 152 -11.97 20.19 -0.25
N LEU A 153 -11.34 21.35 -0.41
CA LEU A 153 -12.01 22.65 -0.43
C LEU A 153 -11.96 23.25 -1.82
N HIS A 154 -13.12 23.58 -2.38
CA HIS A 154 -13.26 24.41 -3.58
C HIS A 154 -13.57 25.85 -3.18
N VAL A 155 -12.81 26.80 -3.72
CA VAL A 155 -13.03 28.24 -3.54
C VAL A 155 -13.17 28.88 -4.92
N VAL A 156 -14.40 29.26 -5.27
CA VAL A 156 -14.73 29.94 -6.51
C VAL A 156 -14.60 31.44 -6.30
N TYR A 157 -13.81 32.11 -7.13
CA TYR A 157 -13.48 33.52 -6.95
C TYR A 157 -13.36 34.29 -8.27
N ILE A 158 -13.40 35.61 -8.18
CA ILE A 158 -13.16 36.53 -9.30
C ILE A 158 -11.71 37.04 -9.22
N PRO A 159 -10.87 36.83 -10.25
CA PRO A 159 -9.49 37.28 -10.24
C PRO A 159 -9.39 38.78 -10.46
N VAL A 160 -9.33 39.56 -9.38
CA VAL A 160 -9.23 41.01 -9.45
C VAL A 160 -7.79 41.50 -9.26
N VAL A 161 -7.46 42.60 -9.93
CA VAL A 161 -6.23 43.37 -9.70
C VAL A 161 -6.56 44.85 -9.65
N GLU A 162 -5.91 45.57 -8.74
CA GLU A 162 -6.01 47.03 -8.75
C GLU A 162 -5.34 47.59 -10.01
N LYS A 163 -6.04 48.50 -10.69
CA LYS A 163 -5.55 49.18 -11.88
C LYS A 163 -5.84 50.66 -11.80
N GLU A 164 -4.77 51.45 -11.86
CA GLU A 164 -4.85 52.88 -12.12
C GLU A 164 -5.19 53.12 -13.59
N ILE A 165 -6.31 53.78 -13.85
CA ILE A 165 -6.65 54.33 -15.16
C ILE A 165 -6.18 55.78 -15.15
N ARG A 166 -5.32 56.14 -16.10
CA ARG A 166 -4.74 57.49 -16.22
C ARG A 166 -5.40 58.28 -17.34
N TRP A 167 -5.40 59.61 -17.23
CA TRP A 167 -5.91 60.48 -18.30
C TRP A 167 -5.14 60.28 -19.60
N THR A 168 -5.87 60.00 -20.67
CA THR A 168 -5.28 59.74 -22.00
C THR A 168 -4.83 61.03 -22.67
N LYS A 169 -4.02 60.93 -23.73
CA LYS A 169 -3.59 62.06 -24.55
C LYS A 169 -4.75 62.86 -25.17
N ARG A 170 -5.95 62.26 -25.23
CA ARG A 170 -7.20 62.88 -25.73
C ARG A 170 -7.91 63.75 -24.68
N CYS A 171 -7.39 63.85 -23.44
CA CYS A 171 -7.92 64.77 -22.44
C CYS A 171 -7.85 66.22 -22.93
N LYS A 172 -8.92 67.00 -22.68
CA LYS A 172 -8.99 68.42 -23.03
C LYS A 172 -8.03 69.24 -22.17
N ASP A 173 -8.04 69.02 -20.86
CA ASP A 173 -7.04 69.59 -19.96
C ASP A 173 -5.73 68.81 -20.09
N LYS A 174 -4.71 69.46 -20.67
CA LYS A 174 -3.39 68.86 -20.89
C LYS A 174 -2.58 68.68 -19.61
N SER A 175 -2.89 69.42 -18.55
CA SER A 175 -2.20 69.29 -17.25
C SER A 175 -2.55 67.99 -16.50
N GLN A 176 -3.61 67.31 -16.93
CA GLN A 176 -4.10 66.06 -16.33
C GLN A 176 -3.54 64.81 -17.01
N VAL A 177 -3.04 64.92 -18.25
CA VAL A 177 -2.56 63.78 -19.03
C VAL A 177 -1.46 63.03 -18.26
N GLY A 178 -1.64 61.72 -18.09
CA GLY A 178 -0.70 60.87 -17.34
C GLY A 178 -0.93 60.81 -15.82
N LYS A 179 -1.74 61.72 -15.24
CA LYS A 179 -2.21 61.59 -13.85
C LYS A 179 -3.27 60.51 -13.72
N VAL A 180 -3.37 59.92 -12.51
CA VAL A 180 -4.40 58.92 -12.18
C VAL A 180 -5.77 59.60 -12.26
N LYS A 181 -6.65 59.00 -13.06
CA LYS A 181 -8.04 59.42 -13.23
C LYS A 181 -8.95 58.67 -12.26
N GLU A 182 -8.79 57.36 -12.17
CA GLU A 182 -9.58 56.48 -11.31
C GLU A 182 -8.79 55.19 -11.02
N ASN A 183 -8.99 54.61 -9.83
CA ASN A 183 -8.52 53.26 -9.51
C ASN A 183 -9.71 52.31 -9.62
N VAL A 184 -9.52 51.21 -10.36
CA VAL A 184 -10.57 50.20 -10.55
C VAL A 184 -10.05 48.82 -10.19
N MET A 185 -10.92 47.98 -9.66
CA MET A 185 -10.64 46.56 -9.43
C MET A 185 -10.90 45.79 -10.73
N GLN A 186 -9.90 45.77 -11.62
CA GLN A 186 -10.05 45.14 -12.92
C GLN A 186 -10.02 43.61 -12.80
N VAL A 187 -11.00 42.92 -13.40
CA VAL A 187 -10.95 41.46 -13.53
C VAL A 187 -9.84 41.08 -14.52
N SER A 188 -8.85 40.31 -14.08
CA SER A 188 -7.72 39.86 -14.91
C SER A 188 -7.03 38.63 -14.33
N MET A 189 -7.36 37.46 -14.89
CA MET A 189 -6.74 36.19 -14.50
C MET A 189 -5.21 36.17 -14.71
N SER A 190 -4.73 36.70 -15.84
CA SER A 190 -3.30 36.70 -16.17
C SER A 190 -2.47 37.62 -15.26
N LYS A 191 -3.00 38.79 -14.91
CA LYS A 191 -2.32 39.72 -14.01
C LYS A 191 -2.36 39.24 -12.56
N LYS A 192 -3.49 38.64 -12.13
CA LYS A 192 -3.61 38.08 -10.77
C LYS A 192 -2.53 37.04 -10.49
N TRP A 193 -2.24 36.20 -11.49
CA TRP A 193 -1.21 35.16 -11.42
C TRP A 193 0.03 35.52 -12.23
N ALA A 194 0.52 36.76 -12.10
CA ALA A 194 1.79 37.14 -12.67
C ALA A 194 2.95 36.41 -11.96
N SER A 195 3.94 35.96 -12.73
CA SER A 195 5.15 35.34 -12.19
C SER A 195 5.94 36.34 -11.34
N ARG A 196 6.51 35.87 -10.22
CA ARG A 196 7.38 36.69 -9.34
C ARG A 196 8.85 36.32 -9.54
N PRO A 197 9.81 37.22 -9.26
CA PRO A 197 11.23 36.84 -9.23
C PRO A 197 11.48 35.68 -8.26
N ALA A 198 12.31 34.72 -8.69
CA ALA A 198 12.85 33.69 -7.83
C ALA A 198 13.84 34.32 -6.86
N VAL A 199 13.81 33.91 -5.59
CA VAL A 199 14.74 34.37 -4.56
C VAL A 199 15.54 33.18 -4.06
N ASP A 200 16.79 33.41 -3.71
CA ASP A 200 17.67 32.45 -3.06
C ASP A 200 17.20 32.22 -1.61
N GLU A 201 17.09 30.96 -1.18
CA GLU A 201 16.51 30.62 0.13
C GLU A 201 17.42 30.98 1.32
N ALA A 202 18.74 31.12 1.10
CA ALA A 202 19.69 31.46 2.15
C ALA A 202 19.90 32.98 2.28
N THR A 203 19.81 33.72 1.17
CA THR A 203 20.15 35.15 1.11
C THR A 203 18.95 36.06 0.89
N GLY A 204 17.81 35.53 0.40
CA GLY A 204 16.62 36.32 0.09
C GLY A 204 16.72 37.19 -1.17
N GLU A 205 17.88 37.21 -1.84
CA GLU A 205 18.14 38.01 -3.03
C GLU A 205 17.53 37.38 -4.30
N PRO A 206 17.06 38.17 -5.28
CA PRO A 206 16.51 37.63 -6.51
C PRO A 206 17.57 36.87 -7.32
N LEU A 207 17.31 35.60 -7.62
CA LEU A 207 18.14 34.80 -8.52
C LEU A 207 18.16 35.44 -9.91
N ARG A 208 19.37 35.64 -10.44
CA ARG A 208 19.60 36.22 -11.76
C ARG A 208 20.24 35.18 -12.68
N THR A 209 19.82 35.19 -13.93
CA THR A 209 20.50 34.44 -15.00
C THR A 209 21.91 34.97 -15.23
N ALA A 210 22.76 34.21 -15.93
CA ALA A 210 24.09 34.67 -16.36
C ALA A 210 24.06 35.99 -17.17
N LYS A 211 22.90 36.35 -17.75
CA LYS A 211 22.67 37.61 -18.48
C LYS A 211 22.05 38.73 -17.61
N GLY A 212 22.03 38.57 -16.28
CA GLY A 212 21.55 39.57 -15.32
C GLY A 212 20.03 39.71 -15.18
N LYS A 213 19.23 38.99 -15.99
CA LYS A 213 17.75 39.00 -15.91
C LYS A 213 17.28 38.17 -14.71
N PRO A 214 16.27 38.62 -13.93
CA PRO A 214 15.68 37.84 -12.86
C PRO A 214 15.10 36.52 -13.38
N VAL A 215 15.45 35.41 -12.73
CA VAL A 215 14.79 34.13 -12.94
C VAL A 215 13.39 34.25 -12.35
N LEU A 216 12.34 33.89 -13.10
CA LEU A 216 10.96 34.02 -12.62
C LEU A 216 10.46 32.67 -12.07
N ARG A 217 9.80 32.71 -10.91
CA ARG A 217 8.99 31.60 -10.40
C ARG A 217 7.66 31.58 -11.12
N LYS A 218 7.27 30.41 -11.63
CA LYS A 218 5.94 30.15 -12.16
C LYS A 218 4.89 30.55 -11.12
N SER A 219 3.84 31.25 -11.52
CA SER A 219 2.85 31.83 -10.61
C SER A 219 2.13 30.82 -9.74
N TYR A 220 1.82 29.63 -10.23
CA TYR A 220 1.21 28.57 -9.40
C TYR A 220 2.18 27.91 -8.43
N SER A 221 3.50 28.05 -8.63
CA SER A 221 4.47 27.67 -7.61
C SER A 221 4.37 28.61 -6.42
N VAL A 222 4.24 29.92 -6.67
CA VAL A 222 4.00 30.94 -5.63
C VAL A 222 2.70 30.64 -4.87
N LEU A 223 1.62 30.26 -5.55
CA LEU A 223 0.37 29.83 -4.90
C LEU A 223 0.60 28.68 -3.92
N GLN A 224 1.32 27.64 -4.35
CA GLN A 224 1.61 26.47 -3.50
C GLN A 224 2.50 26.83 -2.31
N ASP A 225 3.49 27.70 -2.50
CA ASP A 225 4.35 28.16 -1.41
C ASP A 225 3.60 29.06 -0.41
N ASP A 226 2.77 29.98 -0.91
CA ASP A 226 1.97 30.90 -0.08
C ASP A 226 0.91 30.13 0.71
N PHE A 227 0.28 29.10 0.12
CA PHE A 227 -0.63 28.21 0.84
C PHE A 227 0.11 27.42 1.92
N PHE A 228 1.22 26.75 1.56
CA PHE A 228 2.01 25.96 2.49
C PHE A 228 2.48 26.78 3.70
N LYS A 229 3.06 27.96 3.47
CA LYS A 229 3.51 28.85 4.55
C LYS A 229 2.38 29.26 5.48
N GLN A 230 1.18 29.50 4.96
CA GLN A 230 0.03 29.87 5.77
C GLN A 230 -0.48 28.71 6.62
N MET A 231 -0.56 27.50 6.06
CA MET A 231 -0.91 26.30 6.85
C MET A 231 0.14 26.02 7.93
N ARG A 232 1.42 26.13 7.61
CA ARG A 232 2.50 26.00 8.59
C ARG A 232 2.41 27.04 9.71
N SER A 233 2.03 28.28 9.37
CA SER A 233 1.81 29.37 10.33
C SER A 233 0.55 29.18 11.18
N ALA A 234 -0.43 28.43 10.67
CA ALA A 234 -1.66 28.09 11.40
C ALA A 234 -1.47 26.90 12.36
N GLY A 235 -0.29 26.28 12.39
CA GLY A 235 0.05 25.20 13.33
C GLY A 235 0.22 23.81 12.71
N TYR A 236 -0.01 23.66 11.40
CA TYR A 236 0.14 22.37 10.71
C TYR A 236 1.61 22.15 10.32
N THR A 237 2.41 21.60 11.23
CA THR A 237 3.87 21.46 11.09
C THR A 237 4.34 20.17 10.43
N ASP A 238 3.46 19.17 10.37
CA ASP A 238 3.68 17.82 9.85
C ASP A 238 3.29 17.68 8.36
N LEU A 239 2.92 18.79 7.72
CA LEU A 239 2.71 18.86 6.29
C LEU A 239 3.99 19.24 5.56
N GLU A 240 4.11 18.73 4.34
CA GLU A 240 5.12 19.14 3.38
C GLU A 240 4.52 19.93 2.21
N ARG A 241 5.36 20.77 1.62
CA ARG A 241 5.08 21.40 0.33
C ARG A 241 5.27 20.32 -0.76
N GLY A 242 4.35 20.22 -1.74
CA GLY A 242 4.57 19.43 -2.96
C GLY A 242 5.94 19.66 -3.64
N GLU A 243 6.46 18.72 -4.39
CA GLU A 243 7.80 18.85 -4.98
C GLU A 243 7.95 20.07 -5.91
N ARG A 244 8.98 20.89 -5.68
CA ARG A 244 9.27 22.06 -6.51
C ARG A 244 9.89 21.63 -7.83
N GLY A 245 9.33 22.13 -8.93
CA GLY A 245 9.82 21.77 -10.26
C GLY A 245 9.41 20.37 -10.71
N SER A 246 8.43 19.74 -10.04
CA SER A 246 7.86 18.46 -10.45
C SER A 246 7.49 18.46 -11.93
N SER A 247 7.85 17.37 -12.61
CA SER A 247 7.50 17.08 -14.00
C SER A 247 6.16 16.34 -14.13
N GLU A 248 5.44 16.10 -13.04
CA GLU A 248 4.15 15.42 -13.06
C GLU A 248 3.11 16.22 -13.85
N GLU A 249 2.45 15.54 -14.78
CA GLU A 249 1.32 16.11 -15.51
C GLU A 249 0.04 16.04 -14.67
N HIS A 250 -0.77 17.10 -14.76
CA HIS A 250 -2.07 17.10 -14.11
C HIS A 250 -3.03 16.16 -14.84
N LEU A 251 -3.38 15.05 -14.19
CA LEU A 251 -4.43 14.15 -14.64
C LEU A 251 -5.80 14.65 -14.12
N THR A 252 -6.81 14.59 -14.99
CA THR A 252 -8.21 14.71 -14.54
C THR A 252 -8.56 13.56 -13.60
N VAL A 253 -9.60 13.71 -12.78
CA VAL A 253 -10.02 12.68 -11.82
C VAL A 253 -10.24 11.33 -12.50
N THR A 254 -10.90 11.31 -13.67
CA THR A 254 -11.12 10.09 -14.46
C THR A 254 -9.81 9.47 -14.96
N GLN A 255 -8.89 10.28 -15.50
CA GLN A 255 -7.59 9.78 -15.97
C GLN A 255 -6.75 9.21 -14.82
N PHE A 256 -6.77 9.86 -13.66
CA PHE A 256 -6.08 9.36 -12.48
C PHE A 256 -6.65 8.02 -12.01
N LYS A 257 -7.98 7.90 -11.93
CA LYS A 257 -8.65 6.63 -11.59
C LYS A 257 -8.27 5.50 -12.55
N VAL A 258 -8.30 5.77 -13.85
CA VAL A 258 -7.89 4.78 -14.86
C VAL A 258 -6.44 4.34 -14.65
N LYS A 259 -5.53 5.28 -14.35
CA LYS A 259 -4.13 4.96 -14.05
C LYS A 259 -4.01 4.05 -12.82
N CYS A 260 -4.69 4.37 -11.72
CA CYS A 260 -4.68 3.54 -10.51
C CYS A 260 -5.25 2.13 -10.76
N GLU A 261 -6.33 2.01 -11.51
CA GLU A 261 -6.90 0.71 -11.86
C GLU A 261 -5.97 -0.11 -12.78
N GLN A 262 -5.23 0.54 -13.68
CA GLN A 262 -4.21 -0.13 -14.48
C GLN A 262 -3.05 -0.66 -13.62
N GLU A 263 -2.57 0.13 -12.67
CA GLU A 263 -1.53 -0.30 -11.72
C GLU A 263 -2.02 -1.46 -10.84
N ARG A 264 -3.26 -1.40 -10.35
CA ARG A 264 -3.90 -2.50 -9.61
C ARG A 264 -4.02 -3.77 -10.46
N LEU A 265 -4.44 -3.64 -11.71
CA LEU A 265 -4.56 -4.77 -12.63
C LEU A 265 -3.19 -5.41 -12.89
N ALA A 266 -2.14 -4.62 -13.05
CA ALA A 266 -0.77 -5.13 -13.21
C ALA A 266 -0.31 -5.91 -11.98
N GLN A 267 -0.56 -5.41 -10.76
CA GLN A 267 -0.25 -6.12 -9.52
C GLN A 267 -1.02 -7.45 -9.39
N LEU A 268 -2.30 -7.46 -9.76
CA LEU A 268 -3.11 -8.69 -9.76
C LEU A 268 -2.62 -9.71 -10.79
N GLN A 269 -2.19 -9.26 -11.97
CA GLN A 269 -1.60 -10.14 -12.99
C GLN A 269 -0.28 -10.74 -12.51
N GLU A 270 0.59 -9.96 -11.87
CA GLU A 270 1.83 -10.46 -11.27
C GLU A 270 1.54 -11.49 -10.17
N ALA A 271 0.61 -11.20 -9.27
CA ALA A 271 0.18 -12.13 -8.23
C ALA A 271 -0.42 -13.42 -8.80
N ALA A 272 -1.20 -13.33 -9.88
CA ALA A 272 -1.78 -14.49 -10.56
C ALA A 272 -0.69 -15.36 -11.20
N VAL A 273 0.35 -14.76 -11.81
CA VAL A 273 1.48 -15.51 -12.37
C VAL A 273 2.25 -16.25 -11.26
N LEU A 274 2.49 -15.59 -10.12
CA LEU A 274 3.13 -16.23 -8.96
C LEU A 274 2.28 -17.38 -8.41
N ALA A 275 0.97 -17.18 -8.28
CA ALA A 275 0.05 -18.22 -7.83
C ALA A 275 0.02 -19.42 -8.80
N GLN A 276 0.01 -19.17 -10.11
CA GLN A 276 0.06 -20.23 -11.12
C GLN A 276 1.37 -21.01 -11.07
N ALA A 277 2.50 -20.32 -10.90
CA ALA A 277 3.80 -20.98 -10.74
C ALA A 277 3.85 -21.88 -9.51
N GLU A 278 3.24 -21.46 -8.40
CA GLU A 278 3.13 -22.26 -7.19
C GLU A 278 2.21 -23.47 -7.37
N VAL A 279 1.07 -23.31 -8.06
CA VAL A 279 0.18 -24.42 -8.42
C VAL A 279 0.90 -25.43 -9.30
N ASP A 280 1.65 -24.99 -10.32
CA ASP A 280 2.41 -25.87 -11.20
C ASP A 280 3.49 -26.64 -10.43
N ARG A 281 4.16 -25.99 -9.48
CA ARG A 281 5.13 -26.63 -8.58
C ARG A 281 4.46 -27.72 -7.75
N LYS A 282 3.33 -27.42 -7.11
CA LYS A 282 2.57 -28.40 -6.31
C LYS A 282 2.08 -29.57 -7.15
N ASN A 283 1.64 -29.34 -8.38
CA ASN A 283 1.24 -30.39 -9.30
C ASN A 283 2.41 -31.32 -9.67
N ARG A 284 3.61 -30.77 -9.89
CA ARG A 284 4.82 -31.58 -10.13
C ARG A 284 5.22 -32.41 -8.92
N GLU A 285 5.14 -31.84 -7.72
CA GLU A 285 5.39 -32.55 -6.46
C GLU A 285 4.38 -33.69 -6.25
N ALA A 286 3.09 -33.44 -6.49
CA ALA A 286 2.04 -34.45 -6.41
C ALA A 286 2.27 -35.59 -7.42
N ALA A 287 2.58 -35.28 -8.67
CA ALA A 287 2.88 -36.29 -9.70
C ALA A 287 4.12 -37.14 -9.34
N ALA A 288 5.16 -36.51 -8.77
CA ALA A 288 6.34 -37.24 -8.31
C ALA A 288 6.04 -38.16 -7.11
N ALA A 289 5.20 -37.70 -6.17
CA ALA A 289 4.75 -38.51 -5.04
C ALA A 289 3.88 -39.69 -5.50
N GLU A 290 2.97 -39.47 -6.45
CA GLU A 290 2.12 -40.51 -7.03
C GLU A 290 2.97 -41.58 -7.73
N LYS A 291 3.98 -41.18 -8.51
CA LYS A 291 4.91 -42.13 -9.14
C LYS A 291 5.65 -42.98 -8.11
N LYS A 292 6.10 -42.40 -7.00
CA LYS A 292 6.75 -43.14 -5.90
C LYS A 292 5.76 -44.11 -5.23
N ALA A 293 4.53 -43.68 -4.99
CA ALA A 293 3.48 -44.54 -4.41
C ALA A 293 3.14 -45.72 -5.33
N ALA A 294 3.02 -45.48 -6.64
CA ALA A 294 2.81 -46.53 -7.63
C ALA A 294 3.97 -47.54 -7.67
N GLN A 295 5.22 -47.06 -7.61
CA GLN A 295 6.41 -47.93 -7.52
C GLN A 295 6.42 -48.77 -6.24
N ALA A 296 6.05 -48.19 -5.10
CA ALA A 296 5.93 -48.92 -3.84
C ALA A 296 4.84 -50.01 -3.93
N LYS A 297 3.68 -49.70 -4.52
CA LYS A 297 2.58 -50.65 -4.73
C LYS A 297 2.97 -51.79 -5.67
N ALA A 298 3.70 -51.51 -6.76
CA ALA A 298 4.20 -52.53 -7.67
C ALA A 298 5.15 -53.50 -6.97
N LYS A 299 6.13 -52.99 -6.21
CA LYS A 299 7.03 -53.82 -5.40
C LYS A 299 6.28 -54.70 -4.40
N LEU A 300 5.18 -54.20 -3.81
CA LEU A 300 4.36 -54.96 -2.88
C LEU A 300 3.60 -56.10 -3.58
N ASN A 301 3.08 -55.84 -4.78
CA ASN A 301 2.44 -56.87 -5.61
C ASN A 301 3.42 -57.95 -6.07
N ASP A 302 4.68 -57.62 -6.37
CA ASP A 302 5.71 -58.60 -6.75
C ASP A 302 6.09 -59.56 -5.60
N VAL A 303 5.96 -59.10 -4.36
CA VAL A 303 6.25 -59.90 -3.15
C VAL A 303 5.09 -60.84 -2.79
N ALA A 304 3.85 -60.49 -3.17
CA ALA A 304 2.65 -61.29 -2.89
C ALA A 304 2.70 -62.75 -3.43
N PRO A 305 3.08 -63.03 -4.69
CA PRO A 305 3.18 -64.41 -5.19
C PRO A 305 4.35 -65.20 -4.57
N MET A 306 5.45 -64.53 -4.18
CA MET A 306 6.55 -65.19 -3.47
C MET A 306 6.11 -65.69 -2.09
N LEU A 307 5.35 -64.90 -1.35
CA LEU A 307 4.73 -65.32 -0.08
C LEU A 307 3.79 -66.51 -0.30
N LYS A 308 2.93 -66.46 -1.31
CA LYS A 308 2.00 -67.56 -1.65
C LYS A 308 2.71 -68.84 -2.09
N GLY A 309 3.84 -68.73 -2.79
CA GLY A 309 4.69 -69.87 -3.16
C GLY A 309 5.41 -70.48 -1.95
N MET A 310 5.85 -69.65 -1.01
CA MET A 310 6.42 -70.10 0.27
C MET A 310 5.37 -70.82 1.14
N GLU A 311 4.12 -70.37 1.11
CA GLU A 311 2.99 -71.00 1.81
C GLU A 311 2.69 -72.40 1.26
N LYS A 312 2.66 -72.58 -0.08
CA LYS A 312 2.52 -73.90 -0.71
C LYS A 312 3.66 -74.86 -0.41
N LEU A 313 4.90 -74.36 -0.43
CA LEU A 313 6.06 -75.16 -0.04
C LEU A 313 5.95 -75.58 1.43
N ALA A 314 5.47 -74.71 2.32
CA ALA A 314 5.22 -75.09 3.71
C ALA A 314 4.15 -76.19 3.83
N GLU A 315 3.08 -76.14 3.05
CA GLU A 315 2.04 -77.20 2.99
C GLU A 315 2.59 -78.55 2.48
N GLU A 316 3.38 -78.56 1.41
CA GLU A 316 3.96 -79.79 0.82
C GLU A 316 4.95 -80.49 1.77
N PHE A 317 5.65 -79.74 2.62
CA PHE A 317 6.57 -80.30 3.62
C PHE A 317 5.91 -80.49 5.00
N SER A 318 4.62 -80.16 5.15
CA SER A 318 3.82 -80.36 6.36
C SER A 318 2.97 -81.64 6.32
N SER A 319 2.97 -82.38 5.20
CA SER A 319 2.22 -83.64 5.07
C SER A 319 2.96 -84.83 5.71
N ASP A 320 2.20 -85.87 6.05
CA ASP A 320 2.60 -87.00 6.92
C ASP A 320 3.93 -87.68 6.50
N LEU A 321 4.77 -88.00 7.50
CA LEU A 321 6.17 -88.42 7.34
C LEU A 321 6.35 -89.69 6.49
N GLU A 322 5.31 -90.52 6.40
CA GLU A 322 5.29 -91.77 5.64
C GLU A 322 5.13 -91.57 4.12
N GLN A 323 4.60 -90.44 3.64
CA GLN A 323 4.43 -90.17 2.19
C GLN A 323 5.66 -89.54 1.51
N VAL A 324 6.54 -88.90 2.29
CA VAL A 324 7.71 -88.16 1.77
C VAL A 324 8.92 -89.08 1.58
N LEU A 325 8.96 -90.23 2.26
CA LEU A 325 10.05 -91.21 2.17
C LEU A 325 9.76 -92.21 1.04
N PRO A 326 10.64 -92.34 0.01
CA PRO A 326 10.45 -93.32 -1.06
C PRO A 326 10.45 -94.73 -0.48
N GLU A 327 9.59 -95.65 -0.93
CA GLU A 327 9.60 -97.03 -0.42
C GLU A 327 10.95 -97.74 -0.67
N ALA A 328 11.33 -98.64 0.25
CA ALA A 328 12.55 -99.44 0.14
C ALA A 328 12.38 -100.51 -0.96
N GLY A 329 13.37 -100.65 -1.85
CA GLY A 329 13.32 -101.69 -2.88
C GLY A 329 13.39 -103.10 -2.28
N PRO A 330 12.84 -104.15 -2.93
CA PRO A 330 12.69 -105.50 -2.36
C PRO A 330 13.98 -106.18 -1.86
N LEU A 331 15.16 -105.66 -2.22
CA LEU A 331 16.49 -106.16 -1.82
C LEU A 331 17.45 -105.03 -1.40
N GLU A 332 16.93 -103.83 -1.10
CA GLU A 332 17.75 -102.68 -0.72
C GLU A 332 18.17 -102.78 0.75
N SER A 333 19.48 -102.83 1.03
CA SER A 333 19.95 -102.83 2.41
C SER A 333 19.59 -101.52 3.11
N ALA A 334 19.26 -101.58 4.42
CA ALA A 334 18.93 -100.40 5.22
C ALA A 334 20.04 -99.33 5.18
N ARG A 335 21.31 -99.74 5.00
CA ARG A 335 22.44 -98.83 4.81
C ARG A 335 22.42 -98.14 3.45
N ALA A 336 22.09 -98.85 2.38
CA ALA A 336 21.94 -98.29 1.04
C ALA A 336 20.77 -97.31 0.96
N TYR A 337 19.63 -97.66 1.55
CA TYR A 337 18.46 -96.78 1.65
C TYR A 337 18.79 -95.47 2.41
N ARG A 338 19.46 -95.60 3.56
CA ARG A 338 19.87 -94.45 4.38
C ARG A 338 20.78 -93.51 3.61
N GLU A 339 21.81 -94.02 2.93
CA GLU A 339 22.80 -93.20 2.23
C GLU A 339 22.31 -92.67 0.87
N LYS A 340 21.50 -93.43 0.12
CA LYS A 340 21.07 -93.04 -1.24
C LYS A 340 19.73 -92.30 -1.29
N LYS A 341 18.82 -92.51 -0.34
CA LYS A 341 17.47 -91.93 -0.35
C LYS A 341 17.24 -90.96 0.81
N ALA A 342 17.40 -91.43 2.05
CA ALA A 342 17.08 -90.62 3.23
C ALA A 342 18.05 -89.45 3.46
N LYS A 343 19.37 -89.68 3.37
CA LYS A 343 20.39 -88.64 3.59
C LYS A 343 20.37 -87.52 2.53
N PRO A 344 20.17 -87.80 1.23
CA PRO A 344 20.00 -86.75 0.21
C PRO A 344 18.71 -85.95 0.39
N LEU A 345 17.59 -86.59 0.77
CA LEU A 345 16.35 -85.89 1.09
C LEU A 345 16.52 -84.99 2.31
N TRP A 346 17.11 -85.50 3.39
CA TRP A 346 17.44 -84.70 4.58
C TRP A 346 18.36 -83.52 4.25
N ALA A 347 19.37 -83.72 3.41
CA ALA A 347 20.24 -82.64 2.96
C ALA A 347 19.49 -81.56 2.15
N LYS A 348 18.52 -81.95 1.31
CA LYS A 348 17.65 -81.00 0.59
C LYS A 348 16.74 -80.23 1.56
N ILE A 349 16.12 -80.91 2.52
CA ILE A 349 15.27 -80.29 3.55
C ILE A 349 16.09 -79.28 4.37
N VAL A 350 17.25 -79.67 4.88
CA VAL A 350 18.14 -78.77 5.63
C VAL A 350 18.58 -77.58 4.77
N LYS A 351 18.79 -77.76 3.46
CA LYS A 351 19.12 -76.66 2.54
C LYS A 351 17.96 -75.68 2.40
N VAL A 352 16.73 -76.16 2.21
CA VAL A 352 15.51 -75.33 2.13
C VAL A 352 15.27 -74.61 3.45
N LEU A 353 15.39 -75.31 4.58
CA LEU A 353 15.20 -74.74 5.91
C LEU A 353 16.23 -73.62 6.18
N ARG A 354 17.49 -73.81 5.79
CA ARG A 354 18.53 -72.77 5.87
C ARG A 354 18.24 -71.59 4.96
N SER A 355 17.72 -71.78 3.74
CA SER A 355 17.37 -70.66 2.86
C SER A 355 16.15 -69.88 3.38
N VAL A 356 15.15 -70.57 3.92
CA VAL A 356 13.97 -69.94 4.53
C VAL A 356 14.37 -69.16 5.79
N TYR A 357 15.22 -69.74 6.65
CA TYR A 357 15.72 -69.05 7.83
C TYR A 357 16.52 -67.79 7.47
N ARG A 358 17.35 -67.85 6.42
CA ARG A 358 18.07 -66.66 5.91
C ARG A 358 17.11 -65.59 5.39
N ALA A 359 16.14 -65.96 4.56
CA ALA A 359 15.12 -65.04 4.06
C ALA A 359 14.29 -64.41 5.19
N TYR A 360 13.95 -65.19 6.22
CA TYR A 360 13.30 -64.69 7.43
C TYR A 360 14.19 -63.69 8.19
N CYS A 361 15.48 -64.00 8.38
CA CYS A 361 16.42 -63.07 9.01
C CYS A 361 16.58 -61.76 8.22
N ASP A 362 16.65 -61.85 6.89
CA ASP A 362 16.72 -60.67 6.01
C ASP A 362 15.45 -59.83 6.09
N LEU A 363 14.27 -60.48 6.10
CA LEU A 363 12.99 -59.79 6.23
C LEU A 363 12.84 -59.13 7.60
N LYS A 364 13.21 -59.83 8.68
CA LYS A 364 13.24 -59.29 10.04
C LYS A 364 14.15 -58.07 10.14
N SER A 365 15.36 -58.14 9.60
CA SER A 365 16.31 -57.03 9.60
C SER A 365 15.77 -55.82 8.85
N LYS A 366 15.13 -56.02 7.68
CA LYS A 366 14.48 -54.93 6.92
C LYS A 366 13.28 -54.34 7.67
N PHE A 367 12.51 -55.16 8.37
CA PHE A 367 11.38 -54.70 9.16
C PHE A 367 11.83 -53.87 10.36
N GLU A 368 12.88 -54.30 11.07
CA GLU A 368 13.50 -53.54 12.16
C GLU A 368 14.04 -52.19 11.67
N GLN A 369 14.68 -52.16 10.49
CA GLN A 369 15.16 -50.92 9.88
C GLN A 369 14.01 -49.97 9.49
N LEU A 370 12.94 -50.50 8.89
CA LEU A 370 11.77 -49.71 8.54
C LEU A 370 11.07 -49.13 9.79
N GLN A 371 11.01 -49.92 10.87
CA GLN A 371 10.44 -49.47 12.14
C GLN A 371 11.29 -48.35 12.77
N ALA A 372 12.63 -48.45 12.69
CA ALA A 372 13.54 -47.41 13.15
C ALA A 372 13.39 -46.11 12.33
N ASP A 373 13.35 -46.20 11.00
CA ASP A 373 13.16 -45.06 10.10
C ASP A 373 11.81 -44.36 10.36
N TYR A 374 10.73 -45.15 10.51
CA TYR A 374 9.41 -44.62 10.86
C TYR A 374 9.42 -43.90 12.22
N GLY A 375 10.04 -44.50 13.24
CA GLY A 375 10.19 -43.87 14.55
C GLY A 375 10.98 -42.55 14.50
N GLN A 376 12.01 -42.48 13.66
CA GLN A 376 12.79 -41.27 13.45
C GLN A 376 11.95 -40.16 12.79
N GLU A 377 11.18 -40.49 11.76
CA GLU A 377 10.30 -39.52 11.09
C GLU A 377 9.16 -39.03 11.99
N VAL A 378 8.55 -39.91 12.79
CA VAL A 378 7.56 -39.51 13.80
C VAL A 378 8.18 -38.57 14.83
N SER A 379 9.39 -38.86 15.30
CA SER A 379 10.10 -38.01 16.26
C SER A 379 10.40 -36.62 15.69
N LYS A 380 10.90 -36.55 14.45
CA LYS A 380 11.12 -35.27 13.74
C LYS A 380 9.81 -34.48 13.61
N ASN A 381 8.72 -35.15 13.26
CA ASN A 381 7.42 -34.50 13.10
C ASN A 381 6.88 -33.96 14.44
N SER A 382 7.11 -34.68 15.55
CA SER A 382 6.81 -34.21 16.90
C SER A 382 7.61 -32.96 17.25
N THR A 383 8.93 -32.97 17.04
CA THR A 383 9.80 -31.80 17.31
C THR A 383 9.42 -30.59 16.45
N LEU A 384 9.09 -30.80 15.17
CA LEU A 384 8.62 -29.73 14.29
C LEU A 384 7.27 -29.16 14.77
N SER A 385 6.37 -30.03 15.22
CA SER A 385 5.07 -29.61 15.76
C SER A 385 5.22 -28.80 17.06
N GLU A 386 6.10 -29.24 17.97
CA GLU A 386 6.47 -28.48 19.17
C GLU A 386 7.05 -27.12 18.81
N ARG A 387 7.98 -27.07 17.84
CA ARG A 387 8.58 -25.82 17.38
C ARG A 387 7.55 -24.87 16.77
N ILE A 388 6.56 -25.38 16.04
CA ILE A 388 5.46 -24.58 15.50
C ILE A 388 4.64 -23.98 16.64
N TYR A 389 4.36 -24.75 17.69
CA TYR A 389 3.64 -24.28 18.86
C TYR A 389 4.40 -23.18 19.61
N GLU A 390 5.71 -23.38 19.84
CA GLU A 390 6.59 -22.36 20.44
C GLU A 390 6.55 -21.05 19.63
N VAL A 391 6.73 -21.13 18.31
CA VAL A 391 6.71 -19.96 17.43
C VAL A 391 5.33 -19.27 17.45
N CYS A 392 4.24 -20.04 17.51
CA CYS A 392 2.90 -19.47 17.64
C CYS A 392 2.70 -18.75 18.97
N ALA A 393 3.17 -19.34 20.07
CA ALA A 393 3.10 -18.74 21.40
C ALA A 393 3.96 -17.45 21.48
N GLU A 394 5.17 -17.47 20.92
CA GLU A 394 6.03 -16.29 20.80
C GLU A 394 5.36 -15.18 19.98
N ARG A 395 4.79 -15.53 18.82
CA ARG A 395 4.05 -14.59 17.97
C ARG A 395 2.88 -13.96 18.73
N ASP A 396 2.12 -14.75 19.47
CA ASP A 396 0.95 -14.24 20.19
C ASP A 396 1.34 -13.37 21.38
N SER A 397 2.45 -13.70 22.07
CA SER A 397 3.08 -12.84 23.07
C SER A 397 3.54 -11.50 22.47
N LEU A 398 4.22 -11.53 21.31
CA LEU A 398 4.66 -10.33 20.60
C LEU A 398 3.47 -9.47 20.15
N LYS A 399 2.41 -10.07 19.62
CA LYS A 399 1.16 -9.36 19.30
C LYS A 399 0.57 -8.68 20.54
N GLY A 400 0.61 -9.34 21.70
CA GLY A 400 0.23 -8.74 22.98
C GLY A 400 1.06 -7.49 23.31
N LYS A 401 2.39 -7.62 23.26
CA LYS A 401 3.31 -6.50 23.52
C LYS A 401 3.13 -5.33 22.55
N VAL A 402 2.85 -5.61 21.27
CA VAL A 402 2.56 -4.56 20.26
C VAL A 402 1.28 -3.82 20.61
N ARG A 403 0.21 -4.52 21.01
CA ARG A 403 -1.05 -3.86 21.43
C ARG A 403 -0.85 -2.98 22.66
N ASP A 404 -0.10 -3.46 23.65
CA ASP A 404 0.18 -2.67 24.86
C ASP A 404 1.06 -1.46 24.53
N TYR A 405 2.05 -1.62 23.66
CA TYR A 405 2.86 -0.53 23.14
C TYR A 405 2.00 0.52 22.41
N GLU A 406 1.09 0.11 21.53
CA GLU A 406 0.16 1.02 20.85
C GLU A 406 -0.77 1.75 21.83
N ARG A 407 -1.24 1.09 22.90
CA ARG A 407 -2.03 1.75 23.96
C ARG A 407 -1.22 2.84 24.66
N VAL A 408 0.02 2.55 25.02
CA VAL A 408 0.92 3.54 25.63
C VAL A 408 1.17 4.69 24.66
N ARG A 409 1.46 4.39 23.39
CA ARG A 409 1.70 5.40 22.33
C ARG A 409 0.50 6.33 22.14
N ARG A 410 -0.73 5.81 22.23
CA ARG A 410 -1.96 6.64 22.20
C ARG A 410 -2.11 7.51 23.45
N ALA A 411 -1.74 7.00 24.62
CA ALA A 411 -1.90 7.74 25.89
C ALA A 411 -0.91 8.91 26.04
N ILE A 412 0.34 8.75 25.59
CA ILE A 412 1.41 9.76 25.76
C ILE A 412 1.58 10.69 24.54
N GLY A 413 0.92 10.38 23.43
CA GLY A 413 1.09 11.08 22.15
C GLY A 413 2.27 10.55 21.33
N THR A 414 2.10 10.50 20.01
CA THR A 414 3.05 9.89 19.07
C THR A 414 4.42 10.56 19.09
N GLU A 415 4.49 11.90 19.06
CA GLU A 415 5.77 12.63 19.09
C GLU A 415 6.54 12.42 20.39
N GLN A 416 5.85 12.38 21.53
CA GLN A 416 6.49 12.17 22.82
C GLN A 416 7.00 10.73 22.93
N ALA A 417 6.22 9.76 22.45
CA ALA A 417 6.63 8.35 22.38
C ALA A 417 7.88 8.18 21.50
N ASP A 418 7.90 8.78 20.31
CA ASP A 418 9.00 8.64 19.36
C ASP A 418 10.28 9.32 19.88
N ARG A 419 10.18 10.47 20.55
CA ARG A 419 11.31 11.10 21.26
C ARG A 419 11.87 10.23 22.39
N ILE A 420 11.01 9.61 23.18
CA ILE A 420 11.42 8.70 24.26
C ILE A 420 12.11 7.45 23.69
N LEU A 421 11.57 6.89 22.60
CA LEU A 421 12.17 5.75 21.92
C LEU A 421 13.53 6.06 21.32
N GLU A 422 13.67 7.19 20.62
CA GLU A 422 14.94 7.60 20.02
C GLU A 422 16.00 7.80 21.12
N ALA A 423 15.64 8.48 22.21
CA ALA A 423 16.52 8.64 23.36
C ALA A 423 16.94 7.29 23.99
N ALA A 424 16.00 6.36 24.14
CA ALA A 424 16.29 5.01 24.63
C ALA A 424 17.19 4.22 23.67
N TYR A 425 16.98 4.32 22.36
CA TYR A 425 17.79 3.65 21.35
C TYR A 425 19.24 4.17 21.36
N GLN A 426 19.43 5.49 21.44
CA GLN A 426 20.76 6.09 21.55
C GLN A 426 21.48 5.66 22.84
N GLN A 427 20.76 5.55 23.96
CA GLN A 427 21.30 5.03 25.22
C GLN A 427 21.70 3.56 25.12
N GLU A 428 20.87 2.70 24.52
CA GLU A 428 21.19 1.29 24.31
C GLU A 428 22.42 1.10 23.41
N GLN A 429 22.55 1.89 22.34
CA GLN A 429 23.71 1.82 21.45
C GLN A 429 24.98 2.26 22.19
N ALA A 430 24.93 3.37 22.94
CA ALA A 430 26.04 3.81 23.77
C ALA A 430 26.44 2.77 24.83
N GLU A 431 25.47 2.06 25.43
CA GLU A 431 25.74 0.99 26.38
C GLU A 431 26.34 -0.26 25.72
N LYS A 432 25.85 -0.65 24.53
CA LYS A 432 26.42 -1.74 23.72
C LYS A 432 27.87 -1.44 23.33
N GLU A 433 28.17 -0.21 22.92
CA GLU A 433 29.52 0.23 22.60
C GLU A 433 30.43 0.25 23.83
N ARG A 434 29.96 0.76 24.97
CA ARG A 434 30.69 0.69 26.24
C ARG A 434 30.98 -0.75 26.65
N LYS A 435 30.00 -1.66 26.54
CA LYS A 435 30.17 -3.09 26.83
C LYS A 435 31.16 -3.76 25.86
N ARG A 436 31.12 -3.42 24.57
CA ARG A 436 32.10 -3.88 23.56
C ARG A 436 33.50 -3.37 23.88
N ALA A 437 33.65 -2.09 24.20
CA ALA A 437 34.93 -1.48 24.58
C ALA A 437 35.51 -2.09 25.88
N ALA A 438 34.67 -2.36 26.87
CA ALA A 438 35.06 -3.03 28.11
C ALA A 438 35.52 -4.48 27.86
N ARG A 439 34.80 -5.24 27.02
CA ARG A 439 35.21 -6.60 26.61
C ARG A 439 36.54 -6.59 25.83
N GLN A 440 36.76 -5.59 24.99
CA GLN A 440 38.04 -5.40 24.27
C GLN A 440 39.19 -5.07 25.23
N LYS A 441 38.99 -4.15 26.19
CA LYS A 441 39.99 -3.83 27.22
C LYS A 441 40.34 -5.04 28.09
N THR A 442 39.35 -5.83 28.48
CA THR A 442 39.56 -7.06 29.27
C THR A 442 40.36 -8.12 28.49
N ARG A 443 40.19 -8.17 27.16
CA ARG A 443 40.92 -9.10 26.27
C ARG A 443 42.36 -8.64 25.96
N VAL A 444 42.64 -7.34 26.07
CA VAL A 444 43.99 -6.77 25.90
C VAL A 444 44.81 -6.83 27.18
N GLY A 445 44.18 -6.78 28.37
CA GLY A 445 44.86 -6.93 29.66
C GLY A 445 45.12 -8.37 30.13
N ALA A 446 44.73 -9.38 29.34
CA ALA A 446 44.94 -10.81 29.62
C ALA A 446 45.98 -11.46 28.69
N ARG A 447 46.69 -10.65 27.90
CA ARG A 447 47.95 -10.98 27.21
C ARG A 447 49.07 -10.22 27.90
#